data_AF-A0A0X3P0X7-F1
#
_entry.id   AF-A0A0X3P0X7-F1
#
_cell.length_a   1.000
_cell.length_b   1.000
_cell.length_c   1.000
_cell.angle_alpha   90.00
_cell.angle_beta   90.00
_cell.angle_gamma   90.00
#
_symmetry.space_group_name_H-M   'P 1'
#
loop_
_entity.id
_entity.type
_entity.pdbx_description
1 polymer ?
#
loop_
_entity_poly.entity_id
_entity_poly.type
_entity_poly.pdbx_seq_one_letter_code
_entity_poly.pdbx_strand_id
1 'polypeptide(L)'
;MGGNETLDVRLYETGHSWNHIPQPTPAVFVDAWDKDHVKMPCSPRSLYVENKVSVRRWDVIQRVLSQKIDSATAFQIAVNTYNNRYARTWNVDCLSAALRQRPDFVPLLQKIADLALKAPDLVTQPVPLLRQNKERSLSLSQLQIACLLANAFYSTFPRRNATGVNSEYSDFPTINFSSLFCGTGYTDESNVEKIICLLHYFSRVFDKDGPPSGTVTFTRRCLHSPPDFSVSEVLVGSIPFGVSSSCLIEDTQGTALHVDFANRLLGGGVLHSGCVQEEIML
;
A
#
# COMPACT_ATOMS: atom_id res chain seq x y z
N MET A 1 18.25 -9.35 29.05
CA MET A 1 16.78 -9.55 29.12
C MET A 1 16.22 -9.20 27.75
N GLY A 2 16.27 -10.15 26.80
CA GLY A 2 15.70 -9.97 25.47
C GLY A 2 14.24 -10.41 25.53
N GLY A 3 13.31 -9.47 25.39
CA GLY A 3 11.91 -9.82 25.19
C GLY A 3 11.81 -10.63 23.90
N ASN A 4 11.06 -11.73 23.93
CA ASN A 4 10.59 -12.41 22.73
C ASN A 4 9.69 -11.43 21.97
N GLU A 5 10.27 -10.54 21.16
CA GLU A 5 9.51 -9.91 20.08
C GLU A 5 9.07 -11.06 19.18
N THR A 6 7.76 -11.27 19.09
CA THR A 6 7.18 -12.25 18.17
C THR A 6 7.66 -11.92 16.75
N LEU A 7 8.45 -12.82 16.18
CA LEU A 7 9.00 -12.68 14.84
C LEU A 7 7.90 -12.58 13.78
N ASP A 8 6.74 -13.17 14.06
CA ASP A 8 5.57 -13.14 13.17
C ASP A 8 4.42 -12.36 13.84
N VAL A 9 4.01 -11.27 13.18
CA VAL A 9 2.86 -10.45 13.58
C VAL A 9 1.71 -10.73 12.63
N ARG A 10 0.52 -11.03 13.15
CA ARG A 10 -0.70 -11.28 12.37
C ARG A 10 -1.78 -10.33 12.83
N LEU A 11 -2.33 -9.51 11.92
CA LEU A 11 -3.36 -8.51 12.27
C LEU A 11 -4.80 -9.07 12.20
N TYR A 12 -4.95 -10.37 12.01
CA TYR A 12 -6.25 -11.04 11.88
C TYR A 12 -6.31 -12.35 12.64
N GLU A 13 -7.53 -12.80 12.92
CA GLU A 13 -7.86 -14.14 13.36
C GLU A 13 -8.65 -14.86 12.26
N THR A 14 -8.33 -16.14 12.05
CA THR A 14 -9.09 -17.03 11.17
C THR A 14 -10.07 -17.82 12.02
N GLY A 15 -11.36 -17.77 11.68
CA GLY A 15 -12.33 -18.69 12.26
C GLY A 15 -12.07 -20.15 11.87
N HIS A 16 -12.83 -21.08 12.45
CA HIS A 16 -12.68 -22.53 12.19
C HIS A 16 -13.10 -22.98 10.77
N SER A 17 -13.53 -22.07 9.89
CA SER A 17 -14.01 -22.36 8.53
C SER A 17 -13.20 -21.59 7.49
N TRP A 18 -12.83 -22.28 6.42
CA TRP A 18 -11.89 -21.84 5.38
C TRP A 18 -12.45 -20.78 4.40
N ASN A 19 -13.72 -20.37 4.55
CA ASN A 19 -14.40 -19.47 3.61
C ASN A 19 -14.89 -18.14 4.23
N HIS A 20 -14.53 -17.84 5.49
CA HIS A 20 -14.89 -16.55 6.09
C HIS A 20 -13.77 -15.52 5.93
N ILE A 21 -14.16 -14.26 5.75
CA ILE A 21 -13.25 -13.12 5.78
C ILE A 21 -12.54 -13.11 7.15
N PRO A 22 -11.18 -13.11 7.17
CA PRO A 22 -10.44 -13.04 8.42
C PRO A 22 -10.85 -11.82 9.24
N GLN A 23 -11.07 -12.02 10.54
CA GLN A 23 -11.54 -10.96 11.43
C GLN A 23 -10.35 -10.17 11.97
N PRO A 24 -10.45 -8.85 12.10
CA PRO A 24 -9.38 -8.04 12.68
C PRO A 24 -9.13 -8.45 14.14
N THR A 25 -7.86 -8.53 14.54
CA THR A 25 -7.47 -8.76 15.93
C THR A 25 -6.44 -7.73 16.38
N PRO A 26 -6.58 -7.14 17.58
CA PRO A 26 -7.73 -7.27 18.49
C PRO A 26 -9.00 -6.66 17.90
N ALA A 27 -10.18 -6.94 18.46
CA ALA A 27 -11.45 -6.42 17.91
C ALA A 27 -11.61 -4.89 18.02
N VAL A 28 -10.81 -4.23 18.87
CA VAL A 28 -10.84 -2.78 19.10
C VAL A 28 -9.53 -2.18 18.62
N PHE A 29 -9.59 -1.01 17.98
CA PHE A 29 -8.41 -0.28 17.52
C PHE A 29 -7.44 0.04 18.66
N VAL A 30 -6.19 -0.36 18.48
CA VAL A 30 -5.04 -0.06 19.33
C VAL A 30 -4.09 0.82 18.53
N ASP A 31 -3.87 2.05 19.00
CA ASP A 31 -2.98 3.01 18.36
C ASP A 31 -1.51 2.75 18.72
N ALA A 32 -0.62 2.96 17.75
CA ALA A 32 0.81 3.15 17.99
C ALA A 32 1.32 4.32 17.16
N TRP A 33 1.93 5.29 17.84
CA TRP A 33 2.52 6.46 17.22
C TRP A 33 3.95 6.63 17.72
N ASP A 34 4.81 5.75 17.23
CA ASP A 34 6.22 5.65 17.54
C ASP A 34 7.04 5.48 16.24
N LYS A 35 8.31 5.08 16.38
CA LYS A 35 9.26 4.90 15.28
C LYS A 35 9.28 3.47 14.73
N ASP A 36 8.62 2.53 15.38
CA ASP A 36 8.67 1.09 15.10
C ASP A 36 7.38 0.60 14.42
N HIS A 37 6.32 1.42 14.40
CA HIS A 37 5.04 1.14 13.76
C HIS A 37 4.65 2.19 12.71
N VAL A 38 3.77 1.80 11.78
CA VAL A 38 3.15 2.71 10.82
C VAL A 38 2.29 3.72 11.57
N LYS A 39 2.53 5.00 11.33
CA LYS A 39 1.67 6.08 11.82
C LYS A 39 0.35 6.11 11.05
N MET A 40 -0.67 5.46 11.62
CA MET A 40 -1.99 5.33 10.99
C MET A 40 -2.71 6.68 10.86
N PRO A 41 -3.46 6.91 9.77
CA PRO A 41 -4.17 8.17 9.54
C PRO A 41 -5.26 8.43 10.59
N CYS A 42 -5.84 7.37 11.15
CA CYS A 42 -6.86 7.40 12.21
C CYS A 42 -6.30 7.59 13.63
N SER A 43 -4.98 7.68 13.82
CA SER A 43 -4.40 7.95 15.14
C SER A 43 -4.87 9.30 15.69
N PRO A 44 -5.25 9.39 16.99
CA PRO A 44 -5.53 10.66 17.65
C PRO A 44 -4.37 11.66 17.62
N ARG A 45 -3.13 11.17 17.41
CA ARG A 45 -1.92 12.00 17.31
C ARG A 45 -1.66 12.54 15.89
N SER A 46 -2.44 12.10 14.90
CA SER A 46 -2.45 12.67 13.56
C SER A 46 -3.18 14.02 13.60
N LEU A 47 -2.43 15.09 13.84
CA LEU A 47 -2.98 16.45 13.96
C LEU A 47 -2.88 17.24 12.65
N TYR A 48 -3.81 18.16 12.45
CA TYR A 48 -3.89 19.08 11.32
C TYR A 48 -4.27 20.49 11.80
N VAL A 49 -3.83 21.53 11.10
CA VAL A 49 -4.18 22.91 11.42
C VAL A 49 -5.24 23.39 10.44
N GLU A 50 -6.47 23.54 10.91
CA GLU A 50 -7.59 24.13 10.17
C GLU A 50 -7.94 25.48 10.82
N ASN A 51 -7.94 26.58 10.04
CA ASN A 51 -8.27 27.92 10.54
C ASN A 51 -7.46 28.35 11.79
N LYS A 52 -6.16 28.03 11.82
CA LYS A 52 -5.23 28.28 12.95
C LYS A 52 -5.54 27.47 14.22
N VAL A 53 -6.47 26.52 14.17
CA VAL A 53 -6.80 25.62 15.27
C VAL A 53 -6.25 24.23 14.97
N SER A 54 -5.60 23.62 15.96
CA SER A 54 -5.15 22.23 15.88
C SER A 54 -6.33 21.30 16.09
N VAL A 55 -6.64 20.48 15.09
CA VAL A 55 -7.72 19.49 15.10
C VAL A 55 -7.15 18.10 14.79
N ARG A 56 -7.90 17.03 15.08
CA ARG A 56 -7.51 15.70 14.62
C ARG A 56 -7.70 15.64 13.11
N ARG A 57 -6.64 15.25 12.40
CA ARG A 57 -6.64 15.13 10.94
C ARG A 57 -7.66 14.09 10.48
N TRP A 58 -7.86 13.02 11.25
CA TRP A 58 -8.85 12.01 10.94
C TRP A 58 -10.28 12.56 10.91
N ASP A 59 -10.66 13.48 11.80
CA ASP A 59 -11.99 14.11 11.80
C ASP A 59 -12.22 14.89 10.48
N VAL A 60 -11.17 15.56 9.99
CA VAL A 60 -11.20 16.26 8.69
C VAL A 60 -11.32 15.26 7.53
N ILE A 61 -10.55 14.17 7.56
CA ILE A 61 -10.60 13.10 6.55
C ILE A 61 -12.01 12.48 6.52
N GLN A 62 -12.57 12.11 7.66
CA GLN A 62 -13.93 11.56 7.77
C GLN A 62 -14.97 12.52 7.18
N ARG A 63 -14.98 13.78 7.64
CA ARG A 63 -15.94 14.78 7.17
C ARG A 63 -15.95 14.91 5.65
N VAL A 64 -14.78 14.88 5.03
CA VAL A 64 -14.58 15.13 3.60
C VAL A 64 -14.82 13.87 2.76
N LEU A 65 -14.29 12.71 3.17
CA LEU A 65 -14.45 11.45 2.45
C LEU A 65 -15.87 10.86 2.57
N SER A 66 -16.64 11.26 3.59
CA SER A 66 -18.07 10.94 3.69
C SER A 66 -18.96 11.79 2.78
N GLN A 67 -18.44 12.85 2.15
CA GLN A 67 -19.18 13.58 1.12
C GLN A 67 -19.16 12.78 -0.20
N LYS A 68 -20.10 13.09 -1.09
CA LYS A 68 -20.17 12.48 -2.42
C LYS A 68 -18.90 12.80 -3.23
N ILE A 69 -18.18 11.76 -3.66
CA ILE A 69 -17.02 11.85 -4.56
C ILE A 69 -17.36 11.13 -5.87
N ASP A 70 -17.84 11.88 -6.85
CA ASP A 70 -18.34 11.38 -8.14
C ASP A 70 -17.59 11.96 -9.36
N SER A 71 -16.44 12.59 -9.13
CA SER A 71 -15.61 13.16 -10.18
C SER A 71 -14.16 13.31 -9.73
N ALA A 72 -13.23 13.41 -10.69
CA ALA A 72 -11.83 13.75 -10.40
C ALA A 72 -11.70 15.07 -9.65
N THR A 73 -12.55 16.07 -9.97
CA THR A 73 -12.58 17.36 -9.27
C THR A 73 -12.99 17.20 -7.81
N ALA A 74 -14.07 16.46 -7.53
CA ALA A 74 -14.49 16.17 -6.16
C ALA A 74 -13.41 15.41 -5.38
N PHE A 75 -12.75 14.46 -6.04
CA PHE A 75 -11.62 13.72 -5.48
C PHE A 75 -10.44 14.66 -5.13
N GLN A 76 -10.07 15.56 -6.04
CA GLN A 76 -8.98 16.51 -5.81
C GLN A 76 -9.29 17.45 -4.65
N ILE A 77 -10.50 18.00 -4.60
CA ILE A 77 -10.95 18.87 -3.49
C ILE A 77 -10.84 18.10 -2.17
N ALA A 78 -11.27 16.84 -2.16
CA ALA A 78 -11.21 16.01 -0.97
C ALA A 78 -9.76 15.83 -0.48
N VAL A 79 -8.87 15.32 -1.34
CA VAL A 79 -7.45 15.07 -1.00
C VAL A 79 -6.73 16.33 -0.55
N ASN A 80 -6.97 17.46 -1.24
CA ASN A 80 -6.33 18.73 -0.93
C ASN A 80 -6.79 19.33 0.39
N THR A 81 -8.01 19.03 0.87
CA THR A 81 -8.54 19.59 2.12
C THR A 81 -7.69 19.22 3.33
N TYR A 82 -7.23 17.96 3.43
CA TYR A 82 -6.35 17.49 4.50
C TYR A 82 -4.86 17.41 4.09
N ASN A 83 -4.51 17.88 2.88
CA ASN A 83 -3.14 18.01 2.36
C ASN A 83 -2.86 19.44 1.83
N ASN A 84 -3.43 20.49 2.45
CA ASN A 84 -3.44 21.85 1.89
C ASN A 84 -2.05 22.41 1.52
N ARG A 85 -0.99 21.97 2.22
CA ARG A 85 0.41 22.32 1.87
C ARG A 85 0.76 22.00 0.40
N TYR A 86 0.13 20.98 -0.16
CA TYR A 86 0.37 20.48 -1.51
C TYR A 86 -0.74 20.87 -2.51
N ALA A 87 -1.80 21.57 -2.08
CA ALA A 87 -2.96 21.86 -2.92
C ALA A 87 -2.64 22.68 -4.18
N ARG A 88 -1.52 23.43 -4.17
CA ARG A 88 -1.05 24.19 -5.34
C ARG A 88 -0.27 23.36 -6.35
N THR A 89 0.30 22.23 -5.91
CA THR A 89 1.21 21.41 -6.71
C THR A 89 0.57 20.09 -7.12
N TRP A 90 -0.32 19.55 -6.30
CA TRP A 90 -1.00 18.29 -6.58
C TRP A 90 -2.21 18.52 -7.48
N ASN A 91 -2.16 17.95 -8.67
CA ASN A 91 -3.27 17.82 -9.59
C ASN A 91 -3.68 16.35 -9.73
N VAL A 92 -4.74 16.11 -10.49
CA VAL A 92 -5.31 14.77 -10.70
C VAL A 92 -5.49 14.49 -12.19
N ASP A 93 -4.61 15.06 -13.02
CA ASP A 93 -4.75 15.02 -14.48
C ASP A 93 -4.72 13.58 -15.01
N CYS A 94 -3.84 12.74 -14.46
CA CYS A 94 -3.76 11.32 -14.82
C CYS A 94 -5.00 10.54 -14.36
N LEU A 95 -5.52 10.82 -13.16
CA LEU A 95 -6.78 10.22 -12.70
C LEU A 95 -7.97 10.66 -13.56
N SER A 96 -8.04 11.94 -13.92
CA SER A 96 -9.06 12.48 -14.81
C SER A 96 -9.00 11.84 -16.20
N ALA A 97 -7.80 11.63 -16.74
CA ALA A 97 -7.62 10.90 -17.99
C ALA A 97 -8.05 9.43 -17.89
N ALA A 98 -7.65 8.72 -16.82
CA ALA A 98 -8.06 7.34 -16.57
C ALA A 98 -9.59 7.20 -16.49
N LEU A 99 -10.27 8.10 -15.76
CA LEU A 99 -11.73 8.10 -15.64
C LEU A 99 -12.44 8.52 -16.94
N ARG A 100 -11.79 9.28 -17.82
CA ARG A 100 -12.31 9.53 -19.18
C ARG A 100 -12.23 8.29 -20.06
N GLN A 101 -11.17 7.49 -19.93
CA GLN A 101 -11.05 6.22 -20.64
C GLN A 101 -11.99 5.14 -20.06
N ARG A 102 -12.16 5.13 -18.73
CA ARG A 102 -12.99 4.16 -17.97
C ARG A 102 -14.02 4.89 -17.10
N PRO A 103 -15.06 5.49 -17.72
CA PRO A 103 -16.10 6.21 -16.97
C PRO A 103 -16.91 5.30 -16.04
N ASP A 104 -16.94 4.00 -16.32
CA ASP A 104 -17.54 2.97 -15.46
C ASP A 104 -16.84 2.82 -14.10
N PHE A 105 -15.61 3.33 -13.94
CA PHE A 105 -14.89 3.33 -12.68
C PHE A 105 -15.16 4.55 -11.78
N VAL A 106 -15.87 5.57 -12.26
CA VAL A 106 -16.22 6.75 -11.45
C VAL A 106 -16.92 6.39 -10.12
N PRO A 107 -17.89 5.45 -10.06
CA PRO A 107 -18.52 5.05 -8.81
C PRO A 107 -17.56 4.39 -7.80
N LEU A 108 -16.38 3.92 -8.24
CA LEU A 108 -15.40 3.33 -7.35
C LEU A 108 -14.78 4.37 -6.42
N LEU A 109 -14.71 5.65 -6.82
CA LEU A 109 -14.14 6.71 -5.97
C LEU A 109 -14.82 6.72 -4.59
N GLN A 110 -16.14 6.81 -4.55
CA GLN A 110 -16.88 6.76 -3.29
C GLN A 110 -16.66 5.45 -2.54
N LYS A 111 -16.69 4.30 -3.21
CA LYS A 111 -16.49 2.99 -2.55
C LYS A 111 -15.10 2.87 -1.91
N ILE A 112 -14.06 3.39 -2.57
CA ILE A 112 -12.69 3.42 -2.06
C ILE A 112 -12.62 4.37 -0.85
N ALA A 113 -13.30 5.51 -0.89
CA ALA A 113 -13.38 6.43 0.25
C ALA A 113 -14.03 5.75 1.47
N ASP A 114 -15.17 5.09 1.26
CA ASP A 114 -15.88 4.35 2.31
C ASP A 114 -15.00 3.23 2.91
N LEU A 115 -14.24 2.52 2.07
CA LEU A 115 -13.30 1.50 2.53
C LEU A 115 -12.12 2.11 3.31
N ALA A 116 -11.60 3.26 2.89
CA ALA A 116 -10.53 3.96 3.60
C ALA A 116 -10.97 4.37 5.01
N LEU A 117 -12.23 4.83 5.16
CA LEU A 117 -12.81 5.22 6.44
C LEU A 117 -13.02 4.07 7.42
N LYS A 118 -12.99 2.81 6.96
CA LYS A 118 -13.02 1.61 7.81
C LYS A 118 -11.66 1.23 8.41
N ALA A 119 -10.61 2.02 8.20
CA ALA A 119 -9.28 1.76 8.77
C ALA A 119 -9.27 1.45 10.27
N PRO A 120 -9.94 2.22 11.17
CA PRO A 120 -9.97 1.88 12.60
C PRO A 120 -10.70 0.56 12.90
N ASP A 121 -11.62 0.12 12.05
CA ASP A 121 -12.40 -1.11 12.25
C ASP A 121 -11.70 -2.34 11.66
N LEU A 122 -10.91 -2.16 10.60
CA LEU A 122 -10.27 -3.27 9.85
C LEU A 122 -8.79 -3.46 10.22
N VAL A 123 -8.07 -2.39 10.54
CA VAL A 123 -6.64 -2.44 10.88
C VAL A 123 -6.48 -2.01 12.33
N THR A 124 -6.94 -2.89 13.21
CA THR A 124 -7.10 -2.63 14.65
C THR A 124 -5.82 -2.79 15.46
N GLN A 125 -4.81 -3.48 14.92
CA GLN A 125 -3.52 -3.65 15.56
C GLN A 125 -2.46 -2.73 14.89
N PRO A 126 -1.50 -2.19 15.66
CA PRO A 126 -0.34 -1.49 15.12
C PRO A 126 0.39 -2.31 14.06
N VAL A 127 0.60 -1.69 12.88
CA VAL A 127 1.35 -2.32 11.78
C VAL A 127 2.85 -2.10 12.01
N PRO A 128 3.66 -3.14 12.27
CA PRO A 128 5.09 -2.97 12.51
C PRO A 128 5.84 -2.58 11.24
N LEU A 129 6.87 -1.74 11.38
CA LEU A 129 7.79 -1.42 10.29
C LEU A 129 8.85 -2.51 10.14
N LEU A 130 9.00 -3.04 8.92
CA LEU A 130 10.03 -4.04 8.58
C LEU A 130 11.38 -3.35 8.31
N ARG A 131 12.02 -2.88 9.39
CA ARG A 131 13.27 -2.10 9.36
C ARG A 131 14.50 -2.92 8.99
N GLN A 132 15.53 -2.22 8.50
CA GLN A 132 16.83 -2.80 8.21
C GLN A 132 17.39 -3.59 9.40
N ASN A 133 18.06 -4.72 9.10
CA ASN A 133 18.70 -5.61 10.07
C ASN A 133 17.77 -6.25 11.12
N LYS A 134 16.45 -6.18 10.93
CA LYS A 134 15.46 -6.88 11.75
C LYS A 134 14.72 -7.91 10.90
N GLU A 135 14.87 -9.19 11.24
CA GLU A 135 14.02 -10.23 10.68
C GLU A 135 12.63 -10.17 11.32
N ARG A 136 11.60 -10.12 10.49
CA ARG A 136 10.20 -10.07 10.93
C ARG A 136 9.26 -10.43 9.78
N SER A 137 8.17 -11.11 10.09
CA SER A 137 7.04 -11.31 9.17
C SER A 137 5.80 -10.57 9.64
N LEU A 138 5.02 -10.10 8.68
CA LEU A 138 3.73 -9.47 8.88
C LEU A 138 2.69 -10.15 7.99
N SER A 139 1.68 -10.75 8.59
CA SER A 139 0.54 -11.34 7.90
C SER A 139 -0.69 -10.46 8.02
N LEU A 140 -1.32 -10.17 6.88
CA LEU A 140 -2.50 -9.33 6.73
C LEU A 140 -3.58 -10.10 5.96
N SER A 141 -4.86 -9.82 6.23
CA SER A 141 -5.93 -10.24 5.33
C SER A 141 -5.93 -9.39 4.06
N GLN A 142 -6.42 -9.93 2.95
CA GLN A 142 -6.51 -9.15 1.71
C GLN A 142 -7.45 -7.94 1.85
N LEU A 143 -8.49 -8.03 2.68
CA LEU A 143 -9.35 -6.89 3.01
C LEU A 143 -8.61 -5.79 3.80
N GLN A 144 -7.72 -6.16 4.72
CA GLN A 144 -6.86 -5.19 5.42
C GLN A 144 -5.93 -4.46 4.46
N ILE A 145 -5.32 -5.21 3.51
CA ILE A 145 -4.48 -4.62 2.47
C ILE A 145 -5.28 -3.67 1.59
N ALA A 146 -6.48 -4.06 1.16
CA ALA A 146 -7.35 -3.20 0.37
C ALA A 146 -7.71 -1.90 1.13
N CYS A 147 -7.94 -1.98 2.44
CA CYS A 147 -8.19 -0.80 3.27
C CYS A 147 -6.97 0.12 3.40
N LEU A 148 -5.77 -0.44 3.54
CA LEU A 148 -4.51 0.33 3.55
C LEU A 148 -4.25 0.98 2.19
N LEU A 149 -4.49 0.26 1.09
CA LEU A 149 -4.37 0.80 -0.27
C LEU A 149 -5.42 1.88 -0.55
N ALA A 150 -6.65 1.75 -0.02
CA ALA A 150 -7.66 2.79 -0.12
C ALA A 150 -7.22 4.09 0.58
N ASN A 151 -6.55 3.97 1.74
CA ASN A 151 -5.92 5.09 2.42
C ASN A 151 -4.76 5.70 1.63
N ALA A 152 -3.94 4.88 0.99
CA ALA A 152 -2.87 5.31 0.08
C ALA A 152 -3.41 6.05 -1.15
N PHE A 153 -4.48 5.53 -1.76
CA PHE A 153 -5.21 6.14 -2.89
C PHE A 153 -5.70 7.53 -2.51
N TYR A 154 -6.31 7.70 -1.33
CA TYR A 154 -6.71 9.02 -0.82
C TYR A 154 -5.58 9.82 -0.17
N SER A 155 -4.34 9.36 -0.24
CA SER A 155 -3.15 10.04 0.30
C SER A 155 -3.30 10.46 1.77
N THR A 156 -3.86 9.59 2.62
CA THR A 156 -4.18 9.89 4.02
C THR A 156 -3.00 9.69 4.96
N PHE A 157 -2.00 8.86 4.62
CA PHE A 157 -0.90 8.53 5.52
C PHE A 157 -0.10 9.79 5.90
N PRO A 158 -0.03 10.14 7.20
CA PRO A 158 0.70 11.32 7.67
C PRO A 158 2.21 11.10 7.59
N ARG A 159 2.98 12.19 7.47
CA ARG A 159 4.47 12.17 7.44
C ARG A 159 5.08 11.43 6.24
N ARG A 160 4.29 11.01 5.25
CA ARG A 160 4.76 10.25 4.06
C ARG A 160 4.89 11.06 2.77
N ASN A 161 4.62 12.37 2.81
CA ASN A 161 4.65 13.24 1.62
C ASN A 161 5.94 14.08 1.50
N ALA A 162 6.80 14.05 2.52
CA ALA A 162 8.07 14.78 2.52
C ALA A 162 9.20 13.83 2.13
N THR A 163 9.90 14.13 1.05
CA THR A 163 10.98 13.30 0.47
C THR A 163 12.38 13.77 0.83
N GLY A 164 12.51 14.81 1.66
CA GLY A 164 13.81 15.31 2.09
C GLY A 164 14.57 14.30 2.97
N VAL A 165 15.91 14.35 2.91
CA VAL A 165 16.81 13.42 3.63
C VAL A 165 16.59 13.42 5.15
N ASN A 166 16.09 14.52 5.71
CA ASN A 166 15.80 14.64 7.15
C ASN A 166 14.35 14.26 7.51
N SER A 167 13.57 13.69 6.57
CA SER A 167 12.22 13.24 6.86
C SER A 167 12.24 11.92 7.64
N GLU A 168 11.24 11.72 8.49
CA GLU A 168 11.14 10.53 9.36
C GLU A 168 11.14 9.19 8.59
N TYR A 169 10.67 9.21 7.34
CA TYR A 169 10.51 8.03 6.49
C TYR A 169 11.40 8.10 5.24
N SER A 170 12.53 8.81 5.30
CA SER A 170 13.45 8.95 4.16
C SER A 170 14.05 7.63 3.67
N ASP A 171 14.08 6.61 4.53
CA ASP A 171 14.55 5.25 4.27
C ASP A 171 13.43 4.28 3.84
N PHE A 172 12.19 4.77 3.67
CA PHE A 172 11.05 3.98 3.20
C PHE A 172 10.59 4.45 1.81
N PRO A 173 10.03 3.56 0.98
CA PRO A 173 9.38 3.95 -0.26
C PRO A 173 8.19 4.89 0.01
N THR A 174 7.77 5.64 -1.01
CA THR A 174 6.53 6.41 -0.95
C THR A 174 5.32 5.48 -0.91
N ILE A 175 4.24 5.90 -0.24
CA ILE A 175 2.99 5.11 -0.16
C ILE A 175 1.77 5.86 -0.68
N ASN A 176 1.71 7.19 -0.52
CA ASN A 176 0.56 7.97 -0.97
C ASN A 176 0.61 8.15 -2.50
N PHE A 177 -0.53 7.98 -3.16
CA PHE A 177 -0.61 7.93 -4.63
C PHE A 177 -0.61 9.30 -5.30
N SER A 178 -0.41 10.38 -4.53
CA SER A 178 -0.44 11.75 -5.05
C SER A 178 0.44 11.95 -6.29
N SER A 179 1.65 11.39 -6.30
CA SER A 179 2.57 11.50 -7.43
C SER A 179 2.07 10.77 -8.67
N LEU A 180 1.38 9.63 -8.49
CA LEU A 180 0.83 8.83 -9.58
C LEU A 180 -0.31 9.58 -10.30
N PHE A 181 -1.12 10.33 -9.56
CA PHE A 181 -2.23 11.10 -10.15
C PHE A 181 -1.81 12.41 -10.81
N CYS A 182 -0.65 12.96 -10.41
CA CYS A 182 -0.17 14.23 -10.93
C CYS A 182 0.35 14.09 -12.37
N GLY A 183 -0.05 15.02 -13.25
CA GLY A 183 0.63 15.29 -14.52
C GLY A 183 1.57 16.49 -14.40
N THR A 184 2.77 16.40 -14.97
CA THR A 184 3.74 17.53 -15.03
C THR A 184 3.65 18.22 -16.39
N GLY A 185 2.57 18.96 -16.64
CA GLY A 185 2.36 19.70 -17.89
C GLY A 185 1.85 18.86 -19.07
N TYR A 186 1.83 17.53 -18.92
CA TYR A 186 1.15 16.58 -19.80
C TYR A 186 0.71 15.36 -18.98
N THR A 187 -0.23 14.59 -19.52
CA THR A 187 -0.69 13.34 -18.92
C THR A 187 0.29 12.22 -19.29
N ASP A 188 0.90 11.59 -18.30
CA ASP A 188 1.77 10.43 -18.50
C ASP A 188 0.91 9.19 -18.78
N GLU A 189 1.00 8.62 -19.98
CA GLU A 189 0.19 7.48 -20.41
C GLU A 189 0.43 6.24 -19.54
N SER A 190 1.66 5.98 -19.10
CA SER A 190 1.95 4.86 -18.19
C SER A 190 1.22 5.03 -16.87
N ASN A 191 1.20 6.26 -16.32
CA ASN A 191 0.46 6.53 -15.10
C ASN A 191 -1.05 6.37 -15.27
N VAL A 192 -1.60 6.75 -16.42
CA VAL A 192 -3.02 6.52 -16.73
C VAL A 192 -3.36 5.05 -16.71
N GLU A 193 -2.58 4.21 -17.40
CA GLU A 193 -2.82 2.76 -17.42
C GLU A 193 -2.64 2.11 -16.05
N LYS A 194 -1.63 2.52 -15.27
CA LYS A 194 -1.47 2.08 -13.87
C LYS A 194 -2.68 2.41 -13.02
N ILE A 195 -3.23 3.62 -13.16
CA ILE A 195 -4.45 4.02 -12.44
C ILE A 195 -5.63 3.15 -12.86
N ILE A 196 -5.77 2.82 -14.14
CA ILE A 196 -6.80 1.90 -14.63
C ILE A 196 -6.64 0.50 -14.00
N CYS A 197 -5.41 -0.03 -13.94
CA CYS A 197 -5.12 -1.30 -13.26
C CYS A 197 -5.48 -1.27 -11.77
N LEU A 198 -5.12 -0.20 -11.06
CA LEU A 198 -5.46 -0.02 -9.64
C LEU A 198 -6.97 0.11 -9.40
N LEU A 199 -7.68 0.85 -10.26
CA LEU A 199 -9.14 0.94 -10.20
C LEU A 199 -9.79 -0.42 -10.50
N HIS A 200 -9.24 -1.19 -11.42
CA HIS A 200 -9.69 -2.56 -11.68
C HIS A 200 -9.48 -3.45 -10.45
N TYR A 201 -8.35 -3.36 -9.76
CA TYR A 201 -8.13 -4.05 -8.47
C TYR A 201 -9.25 -3.71 -7.46
N PHE A 202 -9.55 -2.43 -7.26
CA PHE A 202 -10.64 -2.04 -6.36
C PHE A 202 -12.01 -2.51 -6.85
N SER A 203 -12.27 -2.51 -8.17
CA SER A 203 -13.49 -3.09 -8.73
C SER A 203 -13.66 -4.56 -8.33
N ARG A 204 -12.57 -5.33 -8.30
CA ARG A 204 -12.59 -6.74 -7.87
C ARG A 204 -12.81 -6.88 -6.37
N VAL A 205 -12.26 -5.99 -5.55
CA VAL A 205 -12.51 -5.97 -4.10
C VAL A 205 -13.99 -5.71 -3.78
N PHE A 206 -14.68 -4.93 -4.61
CA PHE A 206 -16.10 -4.58 -4.43
C PHE A 206 -17.06 -5.41 -5.30
N ASP A 207 -16.60 -6.54 -5.82
CA ASP A 207 -17.43 -7.42 -6.64
C ASP A 207 -18.57 -8.05 -5.81
N LYS A 208 -19.58 -8.60 -6.49
CA LYS A 208 -20.78 -9.19 -5.88
C LYS A 208 -20.47 -10.37 -4.96
N ASP A 209 -19.38 -11.07 -5.23
CA ASP A 209 -18.91 -12.20 -4.42
C ASP A 209 -18.27 -11.77 -3.09
N GLY A 210 -18.15 -10.45 -2.86
CA GLY A 210 -17.55 -9.87 -1.68
C GLY A 210 -16.03 -9.71 -1.79
N PRO A 211 -15.39 -9.14 -0.76
CA PRO A 211 -13.96 -8.93 -0.78
C PRO A 211 -13.20 -10.26 -0.69
N PRO A 212 -11.97 -10.31 -1.21
CA PRO A 212 -11.13 -11.50 -1.13
C PRO A 212 -10.85 -11.91 0.33
N SER A 213 -10.95 -13.22 0.61
CA SER A 213 -10.85 -13.81 1.96
C SER A 213 -9.46 -14.38 2.31
N GLY A 214 -8.52 -14.31 1.37
CA GLY A 214 -7.16 -14.80 1.57
C GLY A 214 -6.32 -13.90 2.47
N THR A 215 -5.08 -14.34 2.69
CA THR A 215 -4.10 -13.67 3.55
C THR A 215 -2.77 -13.57 2.82
N VAL A 216 -2.00 -12.54 3.12
CA VAL A 216 -0.70 -12.27 2.51
C VAL A 216 0.31 -12.05 3.63
N THR A 217 1.48 -12.68 3.51
CA THR A 217 2.57 -12.53 4.47
C THR A 217 3.77 -11.86 3.83
N PHE A 218 4.21 -10.76 4.42
CA PHE A 218 5.42 -10.03 4.04
C PHE A 218 6.52 -10.40 5.03
N THR A 219 7.61 -10.98 4.56
CA THR A 219 8.74 -11.38 5.42
C THR A 219 10.02 -10.67 5.01
N ARG A 220 10.63 -9.94 5.96
CA ARG A 220 11.99 -9.42 5.79
C ARG A 220 12.98 -10.44 6.35
N ARG A 221 13.87 -10.94 5.49
CA ARG A 221 14.97 -11.85 5.84
C ARG A 221 16.31 -11.12 5.84
N CYS A 222 17.18 -11.48 6.77
CA CYS A 222 18.54 -10.93 6.88
C CYS A 222 19.54 -12.09 6.98
N LEU A 223 20.47 -12.19 6.04
CA LEU A 223 21.51 -13.21 6.08
C LEU A 223 22.69 -12.72 6.92
N HIS A 224 22.79 -13.20 8.16
CA HIS A 224 23.87 -12.81 9.08
C HIS A 224 25.20 -13.54 8.80
N SER A 225 25.11 -14.77 8.32
CA SER A 225 26.27 -15.62 8.00
C SER A 225 26.17 -16.07 6.54
N PRO A 226 26.72 -15.30 5.58
CA PRO A 226 26.71 -15.71 4.19
C PRO A 226 27.59 -16.97 3.99
N PRO A 227 27.24 -17.84 3.02
CA PRO A 227 28.06 -19.01 2.72
C PRO A 227 29.43 -18.58 2.18
N ASP A 228 30.47 -19.31 2.55
CA ASP A 228 31.80 -19.14 1.95
C ASP A 228 31.85 -19.92 0.62
N PHE A 229 31.70 -19.18 -0.47
CA PHE A 229 31.71 -19.74 -1.82
C PHE A 229 33.06 -20.38 -2.20
N SER A 230 34.17 -20.01 -1.55
CA SER A 230 35.51 -20.53 -1.89
C SER A 230 35.71 -21.98 -1.46
N VAL A 231 34.97 -22.42 -0.44
CA VAL A 231 35.03 -23.79 0.11
C VAL A 231 33.78 -24.61 -0.22
N SER A 232 32.88 -24.08 -1.05
CA SER A 232 31.64 -24.76 -1.41
C SER A 232 31.92 -25.91 -2.38
N GLU A 233 31.60 -27.14 -1.97
CA GLU A 233 31.67 -28.34 -2.81
C GLU A 233 30.39 -28.59 -3.62
N VAL A 234 29.37 -27.73 -3.48
CA VAL A 234 28.10 -27.86 -4.21
C VAL A 234 28.30 -27.64 -5.71
N LEU A 235 27.99 -28.65 -6.52
CA LEU A 235 28.11 -28.58 -7.98
C LEU A 235 26.96 -27.75 -8.59
N VAL A 236 27.26 -26.88 -9.56
CA VAL A 236 26.25 -26.07 -10.26
C VAL A 236 25.17 -26.93 -10.94
N GLY A 237 25.56 -28.10 -11.48
CA GLY A 237 24.63 -29.05 -12.11
C GLY A 237 23.84 -29.93 -11.15
N SER A 238 23.92 -29.70 -9.83
CA SER A 238 23.16 -30.47 -8.83
C SER A 238 21.67 -30.14 -8.80
N ILE A 239 21.25 -29.08 -9.48
CA ILE A 239 19.85 -28.68 -9.63
C ILE A 239 19.40 -28.77 -11.10
N PRO A 240 18.13 -29.14 -11.36
CA PRO A 240 17.57 -29.04 -12.71
C PRO A 240 17.66 -27.60 -13.23
N PHE A 241 18.24 -27.42 -14.42
CA PHE A 241 18.36 -26.13 -15.07
C PHE A 241 17.64 -26.16 -16.43
N GLY A 242 16.75 -25.20 -16.65
CA GLY A 242 16.02 -25.02 -17.89
C GLY A 242 15.96 -23.54 -18.26
N VAL A 243 15.95 -23.26 -19.55
CA VAL A 243 15.81 -21.90 -20.09
C VAL A 243 14.62 -21.84 -21.03
N SER A 244 13.89 -20.73 -21.01
CA SER A 244 12.81 -20.44 -21.94
C SER A 244 12.95 -19.00 -22.42
N SER A 245 12.81 -18.80 -23.73
CA SER A 245 12.81 -17.47 -24.36
C SER A 245 11.40 -16.93 -24.60
N SER A 246 10.36 -17.66 -24.20
CA SER A 246 8.95 -17.35 -24.51
C SER A 246 8.03 -17.37 -23.29
N CYS A 247 8.57 -17.62 -22.09
CA CYS A 247 7.81 -17.68 -20.85
C CYS A 247 8.21 -16.49 -19.98
N LEU A 248 7.22 -15.72 -19.48
CA LEU A 248 7.47 -14.72 -18.46
C LEU A 248 7.56 -15.39 -17.09
N ILE A 249 8.01 -14.66 -16.07
CA ILE A 249 8.18 -15.20 -14.72
C ILE A 249 6.79 -15.58 -14.16
N GLU A 250 5.81 -14.68 -14.31
CA GLU A 250 4.43 -14.80 -13.86
C GLU A 250 3.61 -15.89 -14.57
N ASP A 251 4.05 -16.33 -15.76
CA ASP A 251 3.40 -17.42 -16.49
C ASP A 251 3.75 -18.81 -15.90
N THR A 252 4.80 -18.87 -15.07
CA THR A 252 5.28 -20.11 -14.47
C THR A 252 4.23 -20.68 -13.53
N GLN A 253 3.85 -21.93 -13.75
CA GLN A 253 2.85 -22.64 -12.94
C GLN A 253 3.49 -23.36 -11.75
N GLY A 254 2.68 -23.61 -10.71
CA GLY A 254 3.07 -24.45 -9.58
C GLY A 254 3.69 -23.66 -8.42
N THR A 255 4.66 -24.27 -7.73
CA THR A 255 5.27 -23.75 -6.49
C THR A 255 6.61 -23.04 -6.75
N ALA A 256 6.82 -22.51 -7.94
CA ALA A 256 8.06 -21.79 -8.25
C ALA A 256 8.17 -20.52 -7.40
N LEU A 257 9.38 -20.19 -6.94
CA LEU A 257 9.64 -18.91 -6.31
C LEU A 257 9.88 -17.87 -7.42
N HIS A 258 8.94 -16.95 -7.58
CA HIS A 258 9.04 -15.90 -8.59
C HIS A 258 9.99 -14.80 -8.09
N VAL A 259 10.94 -14.42 -8.94
CA VAL A 259 11.91 -13.37 -8.62
C VAL A 259 11.37 -12.03 -9.11
N ASP A 260 11.46 -11.04 -8.24
CA ASP A 260 11.22 -9.62 -8.56
C ASP A 260 12.58 -8.93 -8.77
N PHE A 261 12.74 -8.19 -9.88
CA PHE A 261 13.94 -7.41 -10.18
C PHE A 261 13.90 -6.07 -9.44
N ALA A 262 13.89 -6.19 -8.12
CA ALA A 262 13.49 -5.13 -7.22
C ALA A 262 14.51 -3.99 -7.08
N ASN A 263 13.98 -2.79 -6.88
CA ASN A 263 14.73 -1.64 -6.38
C ASN A 263 15.03 -1.80 -4.87
N ARG A 264 16.11 -1.18 -4.38
CA ARG A 264 16.42 -1.15 -2.94
C ARG A 264 15.28 -0.55 -2.10
N LEU A 265 14.52 0.38 -2.68
CA LEU A 265 13.24 0.84 -2.16
C LEU A 265 12.15 0.10 -2.95
N LEU A 266 11.61 -0.96 -2.37
CA LEU A 266 10.66 -1.86 -3.02
C LEU A 266 9.54 -1.11 -3.73
N GLY A 267 9.22 -1.57 -4.93
CA GLY A 267 8.28 -0.97 -5.86
C GLY A 267 8.82 0.18 -6.69
N GLY A 268 10.10 0.53 -6.52
CA GLY A 268 10.81 1.43 -7.43
C GLY A 268 10.01 2.70 -7.77
N GLY A 269 9.68 2.83 -9.05
CA GLY A 269 8.92 3.94 -9.60
C GLY A 269 7.42 3.71 -9.74
N VAL A 270 6.81 2.71 -9.07
CA VAL A 270 5.40 2.31 -9.31
C VAL A 270 4.40 3.45 -9.08
N LEU A 271 4.67 4.31 -8.09
CA LEU A 271 3.86 5.51 -7.80
C LEU A 271 4.33 6.77 -8.54
N HIS A 272 5.22 6.60 -9.52
CA HIS A 272 5.80 7.62 -10.39
C HIS A 272 5.88 7.02 -11.82
N SER A 273 6.91 7.35 -12.59
CA SER A 273 7.07 6.95 -13.98
C SER A 273 7.64 5.55 -14.23
N GLY A 274 7.95 4.75 -13.19
CA GLY A 274 8.55 3.41 -13.36
C GLY A 274 7.56 2.42 -13.98
N CYS A 275 7.94 1.70 -15.03
CA CYS A 275 7.03 0.79 -15.75
C CYS A 275 7.82 -0.37 -16.36
N VAL A 276 8.68 -1.00 -15.56
CA VAL A 276 9.42 -2.20 -15.94
C VAL A 276 8.96 -3.38 -15.08
N GLN A 277 9.72 -4.48 -15.04
CA GLN A 277 9.27 -5.75 -14.45
C GLN A 277 8.73 -5.60 -13.01
N GLU A 278 9.43 -4.90 -12.11
CA GLU A 278 8.98 -4.69 -10.72
C GLU A 278 7.64 -3.94 -10.68
N GLU A 279 7.51 -2.81 -11.40
CA GLU A 279 6.29 -1.99 -11.35
C GLU A 279 5.09 -2.61 -12.08
N ILE A 280 5.32 -3.51 -13.04
CA ILE A 280 4.24 -4.24 -13.73
C ILE A 280 3.66 -5.34 -12.83
N MET A 281 4.47 -5.90 -11.93
CA MET A 281 4.06 -7.00 -11.03
C MET A 281 3.36 -6.52 -9.75
N LEU A 282 3.36 -5.22 -9.46
CA LEU A 282 2.83 -4.61 -8.23
C LEU A 282 1.47 -3.93 -8.43
#